data_AF-A0A1E4I5Z6-F1
#
_entry.id   AF-A0A1E4I5Z6-F1
#
_cell.length_a   1.000
_cell.length_b   1.000
_cell.length_c   1.000
_cell.angle_alpha   90.00
_cell.angle_beta   90.00
_cell.angle_gamma   90.00
#
_symmetry.space_group_name_H-M   'P 1'
#
loop_
_entity.id
_entity.type
_entity.pdbx_description
1 polymer ?
#
loop_
_entity_poly.entity_id
_entity_poly.type
_entity_poly.pdbx_seq_one_letter_code
_entity_poly.pdbx_strand_id
1 'polypeptide(L)'
;MSTVGSEERTTRVLSWYVVRARRVEAHSLLVDRDAMVRWARGGVDTADDYRGAASRRWSLPPEEALDSLAVRCRPFVTRGAAVHWETVTAALRAHVRGPGDALGESLEQLCSGWRRLEVTYPGPLVFSSPSEVDSRNPDRGEVMTDIALAHHWLYGESGPSEDRSLQRLGAHELADRYRASVVLVANVALLVISTLGFMRVLWERVELDLPDHPFTRPVTAAVDAEPSIPARSYAHRGRVADPERDAALDIKLTTGRWLPIDESLPFLMSARPEDLQR
;
A
#
# COMPACT_ATOMS: atom_id res chain seq x y z
N MET A 1 7.00 -19.55 31.40
CA MET A 1 7.84 -18.87 30.38
C MET A 1 7.15 -18.75 29.01
N SER A 2 5.98 -19.34 28.75
CA SER A 2 5.38 -19.37 27.41
C SER A 2 4.37 -18.24 27.10
N THR A 3 3.84 -17.55 28.13
CA THR A 3 2.81 -16.50 27.98
C THR A 3 3.39 -15.13 27.62
N VAL A 4 4.47 -14.72 28.28
CA VAL A 4 5.17 -13.44 28.04
C VAL A 4 5.64 -13.31 26.59
N GLY A 5 6.19 -14.38 26.00
CA GLY A 5 6.61 -14.38 24.60
C GLY A 5 5.45 -14.37 23.58
N SER A 6 4.24 -14.73 24.00
CA SER A 6 3.03 -14.65 23.17
C SER A 6 2.47 -13.23 23.16
N GLU A 7 2.41 -12.58 24.32
CA GLU A 7 1.96 -11.18 24.47
C GLU A 7 2.88 -10.21 23.73
N GLU A 8 4.20 -10.39 23.84
CA GLU A 8 5.18 -9.58 23.11
C GLU A 8 5.03 -9.73 21.59
N ARG A 9 4.75 -10.96 21.11
CA ARG A 9 4.50 -11.22 19.68
C ARG A 9 3.20 -10.54 19.21
N THR A 10 2.13 -10.64 19.98
CA THR A 10 0.84 -9.97 19.71
C THR A 10 1.03 -8.45 19.62
N THR A 11 1.67 -7.86 20.63
CA THR A 11 1.99 -6.43 20.70
C THR A 11 2.76 -5.98 19.47
N ARG A 12 3.76 -6.76 19.05
CA ARG A 12 4.55 -6.47 17.85
C ARG A 12 3.71 -6.53 16.58
N VAL A 13 2.91 -7.58 16.38
CA VAL A 13 2.05 -7.71 15.19
C VAL A 13 1.09 -6.52 15.09
N LEU A 14 0.38 -6.21 16.17
CA LEU A 14 -0.60 -5.13 16.21
C LEU A 14 0.06 -3.75 16.03
N SER A 15 1.21 -3.51 16.67
CA SER A 15 1.98 -2.26 16.46
C SER A 15 2.41 -2.09 15.00
N TRP A 16 2.90 -3.16 14.37
CA TRP A 16 3.31 -3.13 12.96
C TRP A 16 2.12 -2.93 12.03
N TYR A 17 0.96 -3.51 12.36
CA TYR A 17 -0.28 -3.28 11.62
C TYR A 17 -0.65 -1.81 11.65
N VAL A 18 -0.72 -1.19 12.84
CA VAL A 18 -1.10 0.24 13.00
C VAL A 18 -0.21 1.13 12.13
N VAL A 19 1.11 0.96 12.20
CA VAL A 19 2.06 1.75 11.41
C VAL A 19 1.79 1.61 9.91
N ARG A 20 1.63 0.38 9.42
CA ARG A 20 1.44 0.13 7.97
C ARG A 20 0.05 0.59 7.51
N ALA A 21 -0.97 0.41 8.33
CA ALA A 21 -2.33 0.83 8.03
C ALA A 21 -2.43 2.35 7.97
N ARG A 22 -1.73 3.07 8.85
CA ARG A 22 -1.62 4.53 8.78
C ARG A 22 -0.93 5.01 7.50
N ARG A 23 -0.01 4.23 6.91
CA ARG A 23 0.57 4.55 5.59
C ARG A 23 -0.45 4.39 4.46
N VAL A 24 -1.37 3.43 4.58
CA VAL A 24 -2.50 3.29 3.65
C VAL A 24 -3.48 4.45 3.84
N GLU A 25 -3.84 4.77 5.09
CA GLU A 25 -4.71 5.91 5.44
C GLU A 25 -4.18 7.24 4.90
N ALA A 26 -2.86 7.46 4.94
CA ALA A 26 -2.21 8.67 4.44
C ALA A 26 -2.02 8.71 2.91
N HIS A 27 -2.52 7.72 2.17
CA HIS A 27 -2.36 7.66 0.72
C HIS A 27 -3.20 8.74 0.01
N SER A 28 -2.69 9.30 -1.10
CA SER A 28 -3.38 10.36 -1.86
C SER A 28 -4.79 9.96 -2.32
N LEU A 29 -4.96 8.70 -2.75
CA LEU A 29 -6.28 8.17 -3.13
C LEU A 29 -7.28 8.03 -1.97
N LEU A 30 -6.83 8.08 -0.71
CA LEU A 30 -7.72 8.03 0.47
C LEU A 30 -8.12 9.41 1.00
N VAL A 31 -7.64 10.49 0.36
CA VAL A 31 -8.12 11.85 0.62
C VAL A 31 -9.60 11.97 0.23
N ASP A 32 -10.00 11.39 -0.90
CA ASP A 32 -11.40 11.27 -1.33
C ASP A 32 -11.95 9.88 -0.98
N ARG A 33 -12.50 9.75 0.23
CA ARG A 33 -13.09 8.48 0.71
C ARG A 33 -14.33 8.08 -0.09
N ASP A 34 -15.08 9.02 -0.63
CA ASP A 34 -16.30 8.73 -1.37
C ASP A 34 -15.98 8.12 -2.74
N ALA A 35 -14.93 8.62 -3.41
CA ALA A 35 -14.38 7.96 -4.59
C ALA A 35 -13.92 6.53 -4.29
N MET A 36 -13.25 6.31 -3.15
CA MET A 36 -12.80 4.98 -2.75
C MET A 36 -13.97 4.01 -2.52
N VAL A 37 -15.02 4.45 -1.82
CA VAL A 37 -16.24 3.64 -1.63
C VAL A 37 -16.94 3.37 -2.96
N ARG A 38 -16.98 4.36 -3.86
CA ARG A 38 -17.55 4.19 -5.20
C ARG A 38 -16.79 3.13 -5.99
N TRP A 39 -15.46 3.18 -6.01
CA TRP A 39 -14.61 2.19 -6.68
C TRP A 39 -14.78 0.79 -6.08
N ALA A 40 -14.79 0.67 -4.75
CA ALA A 40 -14.99 -0.61 -4.06
C ALA A 40 -16.34 -1.26 -4.41
N ARG A 41 -17.36 -0.47 -4.73
CA ARG A 41 -18.70 -0.92 -5.13
C ARG A 41 -18.88 -1.07 -6.64
N GLY A 42 -17.86 -0.74 -7.44
CA GLY A 42 -17.95 -0.76 -8.88
C GLY A 42 -18.85 0.33 -9.47
N GLY A 43 -18.89 1.51 -8.85
CA GLY A 43 -19.72 2.61 -9.30
C GLY A 43 -19.37 3.07 -10.71
N VAL A 44 -20.41 3.32 -11.51
CA VAL A 44 -20.33 3.73 -12.90
C VAL A 44 -21.08 5.06 -13.05
N ASP A 45 -20.45 6.02 -13.72
CA ASP A 45 -21.09 7.30 -14.03
C ASP A 45 -22.06 7.10 -15.20
N THR A 46 -23.27 7.61 -15.04
CA THR A 46 -24.29 7.65 -16.09
C THR A 46 -24.39 9.08 -16.61
N ALA A 47 -24.12 9.27 -17.90
CA ALA A 47 -24.39 10.52 -18.58
C ALA A 47 -25.49 10.31 -19.63
N ASP A 48 -26.58 11.06 -19.50
CA ASP A 48 -27.64 11.10 -20.49
C ASP A 48 -27.22 12.02 -21.64
N ASP A 49 -27.06 11.44 -22.82
CA ASP A 49 -27.00 12.19 -24.08
C ASP A 49 -28.39 12.77 -24.38
N TYR A 50 -28.46 14.03 -24.82
CA TYR A 50 -29.66 14.70 -25.33
C TYR A 50 -30.42 13.92 -26.43
N ARG A 51 -29.80 12.90 -27.04
CA ARG A 51 -30.37 11.94 -28.01
C ARG A 51 -30.94 10.67 -27.38
N GLY A 52 -30.96 10.56 -26.05
CA GLY A 52 -31.57 9.44 -25.31
C GLY A 52 -30.69 8.19 -25.16
N ALA A 53 -29.41 8.25 -25.53
CA ALA A 53 -28.46 7.17 -25.28
C ALA A 53 -27.77 7.38 -23.93
N ALA A 54 -28.18 6.62 -22.90
CA ALA A 54 -27.47 6.63 -21.62
C ALA A 54 -26.07 6.02 -21.80
N SER A 55 -25.03 6.83 -21.66
CA SER A 55 -23.64 6.34 -21.66
C SER A 55 -23.23 5.99 -20.24
N ARG A 56 -22.65 4.79 -20.07
CA ARG A 56 -22.12 4.29 -18.80
C ARG A 56 -20.61 4.30 -18.87
N ARG A 57 -19.94 5.03 -17.99
CA ARG A 57 -18.48 5.13 -17.95
C ARG A 57 -17.94 4.84 -16.56
N TRP A 58 -16.86 4.08 -16.50
CA TRP A 58 -16.06 3.95 -15.28
C TRP A 58 -15.14 5.16 -15.13
N SER A 59 -15.28 5.89 -14.03
CA SER A 59 -14.28 6.89 -13.62
C SER A 59 -13.30 6.23 -12.65
N LEU A 60 -12.17 5.76 -13.18
CA LEU A 60 -11.12 5.03 -12.43
C LEU A 60 -9.99 5.98 -11.98
N PRO A 61 -9.22 5.64 -10.93
CA PRO A 61 -8.05 6.43 -10.53
C PRO A 61 -6.92 6.36 -11.59
N PRO A 62 -5.90 7.23 -11.50
CA PRO A 62 -4.65 7.07 -12.23
C PRO A 62 -3.93 5.77 -11.83
N GLU A 63 -3.35 5.08 -12.81
CA GLU A 63 -2.70 3.77 -12.66
C GLU A 63 -1.54 3.80 -11.65
N GLU A 64 -0.62 4.74 -11.78
CA GLU A 64 0.53 4.87 -10.86
C GLU A 64 0.09 5.06 -9.40
N ALA A 65 -1.00 5.82 -9.18
CA ALA A 65 -1.54 6.04 -7.84
C ALA A 65 -2.17 4.75 -7.28
N LEU A 66 -2.85 3.98 -8.14
CA LEU A 66 -3.42 2.68 -7.75
C LEU A 66 -2.31 1.68 -7.38
N ASP A 67 -1.28 1.55 -8.21
CA ASP A 67 -0.17 0.63 -7.96
C ASP A 67 0.59 0.99 -6.69
N SER A 68 0.80 2.30 -6.46
CA SER A 68 1.36 2.82 -5.22
C SER A 68 0.53 2.39 -4.00
N LEU A 69 -0.81 2.50 -4.07
CA LEU A 69 -1.70 2.04 -3.01
C LEU A 69 -1.63 0.51 -2.84
N ALA A 70 -1.66 -0.23 -3.94
CA ALA A 70 -1.63 -1.68 -3.94
C ALA A 70 -0.38 -2.25 -3.28
N VAL A 71 0.79 -1.66 -3.55
CA VAL A 71 2.06 -2.02 -2.88
C VAL A 71 1.96 -1.82 -1.36
N ARG A 72 1.33 -0.73 -0.90
CA ARG A 72 1.12 -0.49 0.54
C ARG A 72 0.13 -1.48 1.16
N CYS A 73 -0.86 -1.94 0.39
CA CYS A 73 -1.88 -2.89 0.79
C CYS A 73 -1.41 -4.36 0.79
N ARG A 74 -0.45 -4.71 -0.06
CA ARG A 74 0.08 -6.08 -0.25
C ARG A 74 0.40 -6.84 1.05
N PRO A 75 1.02 -6.24 2.09
CA PRO A 75 1.34 -6.94 3.32
C PRO A 75 0.13 -7.47 4.11
N PHE A 76 -1.06 -6.92 3.90
CA PHE A 76 -2.27 -7.32 4.62
C PHE A 76 -2.94 -8.55 4.00
N VAL A 77 -2.66 -8.83 2.72
CA VAL A 77 -3.27 -9.92 1.94
C VAL A 77 -2.26 -11.02 1.55
N THR A 78 -0.96 -10.75 1.67
CA THR A 78 0.07 -11.76 1.37
C THR A 78 0.20 -12.74 2.52
N ARG A 79 -0.11 -14.02 2.28
CA ARG A 79 0.08 -15.10 3.27
C ARG A 79 1.54 -15.16 3.74
N GLY A 80 1.73 -15.32 5.04
CA GLY A 80 3.06 -15.34 5.68
C GLY A 80 3.65 -13.95 5.98
N ALA A 81 3.02 -12.85 5.52
CA ALA A 81 3.42 -11.53 5.95
C ALA A 81 3.08 -11.31 7.43
N ALA A 82 3.93 -10.60 8.17
CA ALA A 82 3.78 -10.38 9.61
C ALA A 82 2.49 -9.64 10.01
N VAL A 83 1.90 -8.88 9.08
CA VAL A 83 0.67 -8.10 9.28
C VAL A 83 -0.49 -8.62 8.43
N HIS A 84 -0.42 -9.88 8.01
CA HIS A 84 -1.52 -10.53 7.30
C HIS A 84 -2.81 -10.47 8.13
N TRP A 85 -3.95 -10.24 7.48
CA TRP A 85 -5.23 -9.99 8.14
C TRP A 85 -5.63 -11.12 9.10
N GLU A 86 -5.34 -12.39 8.78
CA GLU A 86 -5.63 -13.52 9.67
C GLU A 86 -4.83 -13.44 10.97
N THR A 87 -3.54 -13.10 10.87
CA THR A 87 -2.65 -12.98 12.02
C THR A 87 -3.11 -11.83 12.93
N VAL A 88 -3.51 -10.72 12.33
CA VAL A 88 -3.97 -9.52 13.04
C VAL A 88 -5.34 -9.75 13.70
N THR A 89 -6.30 -10.30 12.97
CA THR A 89 -7.63 -10.58 13.52
C THR A 89 -7.59 -11.66 14.60
N ALA A 90 -6.72 -12.67 14.47
CA ALA A 90 -6.46 -13.64 15.53
C ALA A 90 -5.89 -12.98 16.80
N ALA A 91 -4.95 -12.05 16.65
CA ALA A 91 -4.42 -11.25 17.76
C ALA A 91 -5.53 -10.38 18.41
N LEU A 92 -6.38 -9.73 17.62
CA LEU A 92 -7.46 -8.89 18.12
C LEU A 92 -8.55 -9.68 18.86
N ARG A 93 -8.78 -10.95 18.54
CA ARG A 93 -9.74 -11.80 19.27
C ARG A 93 -9.40 -11.95 20.75
N ALA A 94 -8.15 -11.79 21.15
CA ALA A 94 -7.75 -11.81 22.56
C ALA A 94 -8.25 -10.56 23.34
N HIS A 95 -8.63 -9.50 22.63
CA HIS A 95 -9.03 -8.20 23.20
C HIS A 95 -10.53 -7.95 23.14
N VAL A 96 -11.32 -8.87 22.58
CA VAL A 96 -12.78 -8.75 22.52
C VAL A 96 -13.46 -9.93 23.19
N ARG A 97 -14.68 -9.68 23.68
CA ARG A 97 -15.56 -10.76 24.13
C ARG A 97 -16.17 -11.44 22.89
N GLY A 98 -16.48 -12.72 23.01
CA GLY A 98 -17.00 -13.54 21.92
C GLY A 98 -18.40 -13.12 21.42
N PRO A 99 -19.09 -13.98 20.65
CA PRO A 99 -20.40 -13.66 20.05
C PRO A 99 -21.42 -13.14 21.07
N GLY A 100 -22.12 -12.04 20.73
CA GLY A 100 -23.06 -11.33 21.61
C GLY A 100 -22.52 -10.05 22.25
N ASP A 101 -21.22 -9.77 22.08
CA ASP A 101 -20.59 -8.48 22.37
C ASP A 101 -20.44 -7.65 21.08
N ALA A 102 -20.77 -6.36 21.14
CA ALA A 102 -20.77 -5.48 19.97
C ALA A 102 -19.39 -5.34 19.30
N LEU A 103 -18.29 -5.39 20.08
CA LEU A 103 -16.93 -5.37 19.54
C LEU A 103 -16.56 -6.71 18.92
N GLY A 104 -16.98 -7.82 19.56
CA GLY A 104 -16.87 -9.17 18.99
C GLY A 104 -17.57 -9.30 17.64
N GLU A 105 -18.81 -8.81 17.53
CA GLU A 105 -19.58 -8.80 16.28
C GLU A 105 -18.90 -7.92 15.21
N SER A 106 -18.41 -6.75 15.60
CA SER A 106 -17.66 -5.85 14.69
C SER A 106 -16.39 -6.51 14.15
N LEU A 107 -15.66 -7.24 14.99
CA LEU A 107 -14.46 -7.98 14.56
C LEU A 107 -14.81 -9.11 13.58
N GLU A 108 -15.90 -9.84 13.81
CA GLU A 108 -16.32 -10.90 12.88
C GLU A 108 -16.85 -10.34 11.56
N GLN A 109 -17.47 -9.16 11.55
CA GLN A 109 -17.79 -8.44 10.31
C GLN A 109 -16.53 -8.08 9.52
N LEU A 110 -15.48 -7.58 10.18
CA LEU A 110 -14.18 -7.33 9.54
C LEU A 110 -13.58 -8.63 8.99
N CYS A 111 -13.61 -9.73 9.75
CA CYS A 111 -13.12 -11.03 9.30
C CYS A 111 -13.88 -11.53 8.06
N SER A 112 -15.20 -11.38 8.05
CA SER A 112 -16.04 -11.71 6.90
C SER A 112 -15.67 -10.88 5.67
N GLY A 113 -15.47 -9.57 5.85
CA GLY A 113 -15.00 -8.69 4.80
C GLY A 113 -13.66 -9.14 4.21
N TRP A 114 -12.68 -9.46 5.05
CA TRP A 114 -11.37 -9.94 4.62
C TRP A 114 -11.45 -11.26 3.83
N ARG A 115 -12.24 -12.23 4.30
CA ARG A 115 -12.43 -13.52 3.60
C ARG A 115 -13.00 -13.36 2.19
N ARG A 116 -13.84 -12.33 1.97
CA ARG A 116 -14.39 -12.03 0.63
C ARG A 116 -13.34 -11.57 -0.37
N LEU A 117 -12.18 -11.10 0.10
CA LEU A 117 -11.09 -10.62 -0.77
C LEU A 117 -10.08 -11.70 -1.15
N GLU A 118 -10.20 -12.90 -0.58
CA GLU A 118 -9.33 -14.01 -0.95
C GLU A 118 -9.60 -14.46 -2.39
N VAL A 119 -8.54 -14.81 -3.11
CA VAL A 119 -8.63 -15.37 -4.48
C VAL A 119 -9.47 -16.65 -4.55
N THR A 120 -9.60 -17.37 -3.44
CA THR A 120 -10.42 -18.59 -3.31
C THR A 120 -11.90 -18.30 -3.06
N TYR A 121 -12.30 -17.04 -2.92
CA TYR A 121 -13.70 -16.68 -2.72
C TYR A 121 -14.52 -17.03 -3.98
N PRO A 122 -15.65 -17.77 -3.85
CA PRO A 122 -16.34 -18.35 -4.99
C PRO A 122 -17.12 -17.34 -5.84
N GLY A 123 -17.36 -16.12 -5.34
CA GLY A 123 -18.13 -15.09 -6.03
C GLY A 123 -17.29 -13.91 -6.51
N PRO A 124 -17.83 -13.05 -7.37
CA PRO A 124 -17.24 -11.75 -7.66
C PRO A 124 -17.45 -10.77 -6.49
N LEU A 125 -16.65 -9.71 -6.43
CA LEU A 125 -16.91 -8.56 -5.57
C LEU A 125 -18.03 -7.69 -6.16
N VAL A 126 -17.95 -7.45 -7.45
CA VAL A 126 -18.82 -6.56 -8.23
C VAL A 126 -19.23 -7.23 -9.53
N PHE A 127 -18.28 -7.77 -10.29
CA PHE A 127 -18.54 -8.27 -11.64
C PHE A 127 -17.70 -9.50 -12.01
N SER A 128 -18.14 -10.18 -13.06
CA SER A 128 -17.37 -11.21 -13.75
C SER A 128 -17.23 -10.84 -15.23
N SER A 129 -16.07 -11.13 -15.81
CA SER A 129 -15.82 -10.91 -17.24
C SER A 129 -15.85 -12.25 -17.97
N PRO A 130 -16.62 -12.39 -19.07
CA PRO A 130 -16.33 -13.44 -20.04
C PRO A 130 -14.99 -13.15 -20.72
N SER A 131 -14.31 -14.20 -21.19
CA SER A 131 -13.19 -14.07 -22.12
C SER A 131 -13.69 -13.73 -23.53
N GLU A 132 -12.84 -13.09 -24.34
CA GLU A 132 -13.09 -12.91 -25.76
C GLU A 132 -13.34 -14.28 -26.41
N VAL A 133 -14.54 -14.42 -26.96
CA VAL A 133 -14.95 -15.65 -27.65
C VAL A 133 -14.16 -15.72 -28.96
N ASP A 134 -13.19 -16.65 -29.05
CA ASP A 134 -12.61 -17.01 -30.34
C ASP A 134 -13.74 -17.51 -31.24
N SER A 135 -13.98 -16.81 -32.35
CA SER A 135 -14.94 -17.16 -33.39
C SER A 135 -14.82 -18.62 -33.89
N ARG A 136 -13.69 -19.28 -33.68
CA ARG A 136 -13.46 -20.70 -34.00
C ARG A 136 -13.84 -21.68 -32.89
N ASN A 137 -14.06 -21.22 -31.67
CA ASN A 137 -14.38 -22.07 -30.52
C ASN A 137 -15.38 -21.38 -29.56
N PRO A 138 -16.65 -21.22 -29.98
CA PRO A 138 -17.65 -20.43 -29.27
C PRO A 138 -18.01 -20.98 -27.86
N ASP A 139 -17.72 -22.25 -27.58
CA ASP A 139 -18.04 -22.92 -26.31
C ASP A 139 -16.93 -22.78 -25.24
N ARG A 140 -15.89 -21.97 -25.49
CA ARG A 140 -14.69 -21.87 -24.62
C ARG A 140 -14.55 -20.58 -23.83
N GLY A 141 -15.56 -19.70 -23.81
CA GLY A 141 -15.54 -18.48 -23.02
C GLY A 141 -15.53 -18.77 -21.51
N GLU A 142 -14.34 -18.89 -20.90
CA GLU A 142 -14.17 -18.98 -19.46
C GLU A 142 -14.56 -17.63 -18.83
N VAL A 143 -15.45 -17.66 -17.83
CA VAL A 143 -15.87 -16.49 -17.08
C VAL A 143 -14.97 -16.35 -15.85
N MET A 144 -14.29 -15.20 -15.74
CA MET A 144 -13.42 -14.89 -14.60
C MET A 144 -14.07 -13.87 -13.68
N THR A 145 -13.93 -14.05 -12.37
CA THR A 145 -14.33 -13.04 -11.39
C THR A 145 -13.35 -11.87 -11.39
N ASP A 146 -13.84 -10.69 -11.00
CA ASP A 146 -13.00 -9.51 -10.76
C ASP A 146 -11.86 -9.79 -9.75
N ILE A 147 -12.06 -10.62 -8.73
CA ILE A 147 -10.96 -11.01 -7.82
C ILE A 147 -9.82 -11.69 -8.59
N ALA A 148 -10.14 -12.65 -9.47
CA ALA A 148 -9.13 -13.37 -10.24
C ALA A 148 -8.40 -12.43 -11.23
N LEU A 149 -9.15 -11.59 -11.94
CA LEU A 149 -8.59 -10.59 -12.86
C LEU A 149 -7.66 -9.60 -12.14
N ALA A 150 -8.04 -9.14 -10.94
CA ALA A 150 -7.24 -8.22 -10.13
C ALA A 150 -5.92 -8.85 -9.65
N HIS A 151 -5.96 -10.12 -9.22
CA HIS A 151 -4.74 -10.84 -8.80
C HIS A 151 -3.74 -10.95 -9.96
N HIS A 152 -4.23 -11.16 -11.19
CA HIS A 152 -3.39 -11.20 -12.37
C HIS A 152 -2.69 -9.87 -12.68
N TRP A 153 -3.40 -8.75 -12.54
CA TRP A 153 -2.79 -7.42 -12.65
C TRP A 153 -1.73 -7.18 -11.57
N LEU A 154 -2.07 -7.45 -10.30
CA LEU A 154 -1.25 -7.04 -9.15
C LEU A 154 -0.01 -7.90 -8.90
N TYR A 155 -0.09 -9.19 -9.21
CA TYR A 155 0.99 -10.15 -8.92
C TYR A 155 1.62 -10.74 -10.19
N GLY A 156 1.08 -10.35 -11.34
CA GLY A 156 1.69 -10.46 -12.65
C GLY A 156 1.59 -11.83 -13.29
N GLU A 157 1.80 -11.78 -14.60
CA GLU A 157 2.09 -12.86 -15.54
C GLU A 157 3.44 -13.57 -15.27
N SER A 158 3.83 -13.68 -13.99
CA SER A 158 5.15 -14.17 -13.55
C SER A 158 5.23 -15.71 -13.48
N GLY A 159 4.26 -16.41 -14.06
CA GLY A 159 4.33 -17.86 -14.25
C GLY A 159 5.33 -18.20 -15.35
N PRO A 160 5.91 -19.43 -15.37
CA PRO A 160 6.65 -19.89 -16.55
C PRO A 160 5.81 -19.66 -17.81
N SER A 161 6.39 -19.19 -18.91
CA SER A 161 5.69 -18.87 -20.17
C SER A 161 4.88 -20.03 -20.78
N GLU A 162 5.06 -21.25 -20.26
CA GLU A 162 4.32 -22.47 -20.63
C GLU A 162 3.05 -22.69 -19.77
N ASP A 163 2.80 -21.85 -18.77
CA ASP A 163 1.66 -21.99 -17.90
C ASP A 163 0.38 -21.58 -18.63
N ARG A 164 -0.56 -22.53 -18.75
CA ARG A 164 -1.84 -22.34 -19.47
C ARG A 164 -2.69 -21.21 -18.87
N SER A 165 -2.39 -20.79 -17.65
CA SER A 165 -2.93 -19.57 -17.04
C SER A 165 -2.68 -18.34 -17.93
N LEU A 166 -1.45 -18.12 -18.41
CA LEU A 166 -1.08 -16.97 -19.25
C LEU A 166 -1.78 -16.94 -20.61
N GLN A 167 -1.99 -18.10 -21.24
CA GLN A 167 -2.80 -18.20 -22.47
C GLN A 167 -4.29 -17.90 -22.24
N ARG A 168 -4.83 -18.20 -21.04
CA ARG A 168 -6.22 -17.87 -20.66
C ARG A 168 -6.39 -16.38 -20.38
N LEU A 169 -5.35 -15.73 -19.84
CA LEU A 169 -5.34 -14.28 -19.61
C LEU A 169 -5.42 -13.47 -20.90
N GLY A 170 -4.71 -13.88 -21.95
CA GLY A 170 -4.65 -13.15 -23.23
C GLY A 170 -6.01 -12.90 -23.89
N ALA A 171 -7.06 -13.59 -23.44
CA ALA A 171 -8.45 -13.42 -23.88
C ALA A 171 -9.24 -12.37 -23.08
N HIS A 172 -8.67 -11.71 -22.06
CA HIS A 172 -9.33 -10.65 -21.29
C HIS A 172 -8.63 -9.30 -21.50
N GLU A 173 -9.42 -8.26 -21.78
CA GLU A 173 -8.91 -6.90 -22.03
C GLU A 173 -8.12 -6.35 -20.84
N LEU A 174 -7.03 -5.63 -21.12
CA LEU A 174 -6.21 -4.94 -20.11
C LEU A 174 -7.07 -4.00 -19.24
N ALA A 175 -8.07 -3.36 -19.85
CA ALA A 175 -9.00 -2.47 -19.15
C ALA A 175 -9.83 -3.18 -18.08
N ASP A 176 -10.26 -4.43 -18.33
CA ASP A 176 -11.05 -5.19 -17.36
C ASP A 176 -10.21 -5.69 -16.20
N ARG A 177 -8.96 -6.07 -16.46
CA ARG A 177 -7.99 -6.37 -15.41
C ARG A 177 -7.72 -5.15 -14.54
N TYR A 178 -7.53 -3.98 -15.14
CA TYR A 178 -7.34 -2.73 -14.40
C TYR A 178 -8.58 -2.36 -13.56
N ARG A 179 -9.80 -2.44 -14.13
CA ARG A 179 -11.05 -2.22 -13.39
C ARG A 179 -11.19 -3.14 -12.19
N ALA A 180 -10.93 -4.43 -12.40
CA ALA A 180 -10.93 -5.43 -11.35
C ALA A 180 -9.92 -5.09 -10.23
N SER A 181 -8.71 -4.67 -10.58
CA SER A 181 -7.70 -4.21 -9.60
C SER A 181 -8.16 -3.02 -8.80
N VAL A 182 -8.79 -2.04 -9.45
CA VAL A 182 -9.38 -0.88 -8.75
C VAL A 182 -10.37 -1.34 -7.70
N VAL A 183 -11.31 -2.24 -8.04
CA VAL A 183 -12.28 -2.80 -7.10
C VAL A 183 -11.60 -3.52 -5.93
N LEU A 184 -10.66 -4.42 -6.21
CA LEU A 184 -9.98 -5.22 -5.18
C LEU A 184 -9.15 -4.32 -4.25
N VAL A 185 -8.28 -3.47 -4.80
CA VAL A 185 -7.39 -2.60 -4.03
C VAL A 185 -8.21 -1.62 -3.19
N ALA A 186 -9.31 -1.10 -3.72
CA ALA A 186 -10.21 -0.22 -2.96
C ALA A 186 -10.83 -0.95 -1.76
N ASN A 187 -11.35 -2.16 -1.95
CA ASN A 187 -11.90 -2.96 -0.86
C ASN A 187 -10.83 -3.32 0.18
N VAL A 188 -9.61 -3.69 -0.23
CA VAL A 188 -8.49 -3.94 0.69
C VAL A 188 -8.19 -2.68 1.50
N ALA A 189 -8.02 -1.53 0.85
CA ALA A 189 -7.69 -0.27 1.53
C ALA A 189 -8.77 0.12 2.54
N LEU A 190 -10.06 -0.02 2.19
CA LEU A 190 -11.18 0.24 3.09
C LEU A 190 -11.18 -0.69 4.32
N LEU A 191 -10.85 -1.98 4.14
CA LEU A 191 -10.77 -2.92 5.27
C LEU A 191 -9.53 -2.68 6.14
N VAL A 192 -8.41 -2.24 5.55
CA VAL A 192 -7.23 -1.80 6.31
C VAL A 192 -7.58 -0.65 7.22
N ILE A 193 -8.18 0.42 6.69
CA ILE A 193 -8.53 1.59 7.50
C ILE A 193 -9.67 1.30 8.49
N SER A 194 -10.60 0.40 8.16
CA SER A 194 -11.67 0.00 9.08
C SER A 194 -11.13 -0.80 10.25
N THR A 195 -10.18 -1.71 9.99
CA THR A 195 -9.50 -2.47 11.05
C THR A 195 -8.61 -1.55 11.90
N LEU A 196 -7.92 -0.56 11.29
CA LEU A 196 -7.21 0.49 12.03
C LEU A 196 -8.16 1.31 12.91
N GLY A 197 -9.32 1.70 12.39
CA GLY A 197 -10.35 2.42 13.15
C GLY A 197 -10.84 1.59 14.34
N PHE A 198 -11.09 0.29 14.14
CA PHE A 198 -11.43 -0.64 15.21
C PHE A 198 -10.33 -0.71 16.29
N MET A 199 -9.05 -0.80 15.89
CA MET A 199 -7.93 -0.78 16.83
C MET A 199 -7.81 0.53 17.61
N ARG A 200 -8.09 1.68 16.99
CA ARG A 200 -8.14 2.98 17.68
C ARG A 200 -9.22 2.98 18.76
N VAL A 201 -10.42 2.47 18.46
CA VAL A 201 -11.51 2.36 19.44
C VAL A 201 -11.10 1.47 20.63
N LEU A 202 -10.47 0.32 20.38
CA LEU A 202 -9.99 -0.54 21.48
C LEU A 202 -8.89 0.14 22.31
N TRP A 203 -7.98 0.86 21.65
CA TRP A 203 -6.87 1.57 22.30
C TRP A 203 -7.38 2.72 23.17
N GLU A 204 -8.33 3.52 22.68
CA GLU A 204 -8.97 4.60 23.44
C GLU A 204 -9.77 4.10 24.65
N ARG A 205 -10.27 2.85 24.59
CA ARG A 205 -10.98 2.19 25.71
C ARG A 205 -10.07 1.46 26.69
N VAL A 206 -8.74 1.49 26.48
CA VAL A 206 -7.75 0.76 27.30
C VAL A 206 -7.92 -0.77 27.23
N GLU A 207 -8.60 -1.27 26.20
CA GLU A 207 -8.78 -2.71 25.95
C GLU A 207 -7.63 -3.30 25.12
N LEU A 208 -6.88 -2.44 24.45
CA LEU A 208 -5.70 -2.76 23.65
C LEU A 208 -4.46 -2.07 24.24
N ASP A 209 -3.67 -2.81 25.00
CA ASP A 209 -2.43 -2.33 25.62
C ASP A 209 -1.30 -2.24 24.58
N LEU A 210 -1.27 -1.13 23.85
CA LEU A 210 -0.22 -0.78 22.91
C LEU A 210 0.42 0.54 23.31
N PRO A 211 1.74 0.70 23.13
CA PRO A 211 2.39 2.00 23.32
C PRO A 211 1.85 3.01 22.31
N ASP A 212 1.97 4.31 22.60
CA ASP A 212 1.41 5.38 21.76
C ASP A 212 2.11 5.53 20.40
N HIS A 213 3.41 5.21 20.35
CA HIS A 213 4.26 5.49 19.20
C HIS A 213 3.77 4.94 17.84
N PRO A 214 3.10 3.77 17.71
CA PRO A 214 2.53 3.31 16.45
C PRO A 214 1.42 4.24 15.94
N PHE A 215 0.65 4.86 16.85
CA PHE A 215 -0.46 5.76 16.54
C PHE A 215 -0.02 7.21 16.30
N THR A 216 1.09 7.65 16.89
CA THR A 216 1.52 9.06 16.85
C THR A 216 2.66 9.34 15.89
N ARG A 217 3.59 8.40 15.68
CA ARG A 217 4.79 8.67 14.87
C ARG A 217 4.46 9.05 13.42
N PRO A 218 5.29 9.87 12.73
CA PRO A 218 5.15 10.11 11.30
C PRO A 218 5.22 8.81 10.49
N VAL A 219 4.38 8.69 9.47
CA VAL A 219 4.32 7.51 8.59
C VAL A 219 4.62 7.83 7.13
N THR A 220 4.62 9.11 6.77
CA THR A 220 5.08 9.69 5.50
C THR A 220 6.46 10.33 5.69
N ALA A 221 7.24 10.39 4.62
CA ALA A 221 8.53 11.08 4.63
C ALA A 221 8.32 12.59 4.45
N ALA A 222 9.13 13.40 5.12
CA ALA A 222 9.34 14.78 4.70
C ALA A 222 10.09 14.74 3.37
N VAL A 223 9.53 15.39 2.35
CA VAL A 223 10.13 15.44 1.00
C VAL A 223 11.18 16.54 0.89
N ASP A 224 11.07 17.54 1.75
CA ASP A 224 12.05 18.60 1.90
C ASP A 224 12.88 18.32 3.15
N ALA A 225 14.20 18.30 2.99
CA ALA A 225 15.13 18.14 4.08
C ALA A 225 16.23 19.18 3.94
N GLU A 226 16.45 19.95 5.00
CA GLU A 226 17.67 20.75 5.15
C GLU A 226 18.77 19.82 5.70
N PRO A 227 19.80 19.48 4.90
CA PRO A 227 20.88 18.65 5.40
C PRO A 227 21.64 19.42 6.48
N SER A 228 21.58 18.96 7.73
CA SER A 228 22.47 19.45 8.77
C SER A 228 23.84 18.82 8.53
N ILE A 229 24.78 19.62 8.00
CA ILE A 229 26.17 19.21 7.88
C ILE A 229 26.82 19.48 9.24
N PRO A 230 27.11 18.46 10.08
CA PRO A 230 27.83 18.70 11.32
C PRO A 230 29.21 19.26 10.98
N ALA A 231 29.49 20.48 11.42
CA ALA A 231 30.80 21.08 11.29
C ALA A 231 31.83 20.24 12.07
N ARG A 232 32.45 19.26 11.41
CA ARG A 232 33.69 18.66 11.92
C ARG A 232 34.76 19.74 11.81
N SER A 233 35.12 20.34 12.93
CA SER A 233 36.31 21.15 13.06
C SER A 233 37.53 20.24 12.87
N TYR A 234 37.89 19.96 11.62
CA TYR A 234 39.23 19.52 11.33
C TYR A 234 40.13 20.70 11.71
N ALA A 235 40.91 20.55 12.79
CA ALA A 235 42.05 21.42 13.02
C ALA A 235 42.91 21.33 11.74
N HIS A 236 42.81 22.35 10.89
CA HIS A 236 43.56 22.43 9.65
C HIS A 236 45.06 22.37 9.99
N ARG A 237 45.67 21.19 9.86
CA ARG A 237 47.09 21.13 9.53
C ARG A 237 47.21 21.58 8.09
N GLY A 238 47.37 22.89 7.90
CA GLY A 238 47.84 23.53 6.67
C GLY A 238 47.02 23.24 5.42
N ARG A 239 45.77 23.71 5.34
CA ARG A 239 45.16 23.96 4.02
C ARG A 239 45.72 25.30 3.54
N VAL A 240 46.48 25.29 2.44
CA VAL A 240 46.81 26.52 1.72
C VAL A 240 45.50 27.02 1.13
N ALA A 241 45.08 28.23 1.52
CA ALA A 241 43.91 28.87 0.94
C ALA A 241 44.13 28.98 -0.57
N ASP A 242 43.23 28.40 -1.36
CA ASP A 242 43.18 28.57 -2.80
C ASP A 242 41.98 29.47 -3.10
N PRO A 243 42.19 30.79 -3.16
CA PRO A 243 41.12 31.77 -3.22
C PRO A 243 40.28 31.64 -4.49
N GLU A 244 40.82 31.10 -5.58
CA GLU A 244 40.03 30.87 -6.81
C GLU A 244 39.04 29.72 -6.65
N ARG A 245 39.45 28.62 -6.02
CA ARG A 245 38.55 27.48 -5.75
C ARG A 245 37.50 27.81 -4.71
N ASP A 246 37.89 28.49 -3.64
CA ASP A 246 36.97 28.86 -2.57
C ASP A 246 35.96 29.92 -3.07
N ALA A 247 36.36 30.88 -3.90
CA ALA A 247 35.45 31.81 -4.56
C ALA A 247 34.52 31.12 -5.59
N ALA A 248 35.03 30.13 -6.33
CA ALA A 248 34.20 29.35 -7.26
C ALA A 248 33.13 28.51 -6.54
N LEU A 249 33.43 28.00 -5.33
CA LEU A 249 32.47 27.28 -4.50
C LEU A 249 31.39 28.24 -3.96
N ASP A 250 31.77 29.42 -3.49
CA ASP A 250 30.85 30.44 -2.98
C ASP A 250 29.93 30.99 -4.08
N ILE A 251 30.45 31.23 -5.29
CA ILE A 251 29.65 31.64 -6.45
C ILE A 251 28.65 30.54 -6.85
N LYS A 252 29.06 29.27 -6.79
CA LYS A 252 28.17 28.14 -7.11
C LYS A 252 27.01 28.01 -6.11
N LEU A 253 27.26 28.24 -4.82
CA LEU A 253 26.24 28.18 -3.78
C LEU A 253 25.27 29.37 -3.82
N THR A 254 25.75 30.57 -4.19
CA THR A 254 24.94 31.80 -4.22
C THR A 254 24.10 31.99 -5.48
N THR A 255 24.44 31.32 -6.59
CA THR A 255 23.74 31.49 -7.88
C THR A 255 22.46 30.65 -8.04
N GLY A 256 22.07 29.85 -7.04
CA GLY A 256 20.88 28.99 -7.12
C GLY A 256 20.99 27.89 -8.19
N ARG A 257 22.21 27.59 -8.64
CA ARG A 257 22.46 26.59 -9.68
C ARG A 257 22.29 25.20 -9.07
N TRP A 258 21.48 24.35 -9.70
CA TRP A 258 21.36 22.95 -9.32
C TRP A 258 22.74 22.28 -9.40
N LEU A 259 23.21 21.71 -8.29
CA LEU A 259 24.46 20.97 -8.21
C LEU A 259 24.17 19.51 -7.85
N PRO A 260 24.77 18.56 -8.55
CA PRO A 260 24.83 17.16 -8.12
C PRO A 260 25.39 17.04 -6.68
N ILE A 261 24.94 16.02 -5.93
CA ILE A 261 25.38 15.79 -4.54
C ILE A 261 26.90 15.54 -4.45
N ASP A 262 27.45 14.83 -5.43
CA ASP A 262 28.88 14.53 -5.55
C ASP A 262 29.73 15.79 -5.83
N GLU A 263 29.17 16.79 -6.49
CA GLU A 263 29.86 18.07 -6.75
C GLU A 263 29.73 19.08 -5.61
N SER A 264 28.65 19.01 -4.83
CA SER A 264 28.35 19.96 -3.75
C SER A 264 28.93 19.57 -2.39
N LEU A 265 29.21 18.27 -2.16
CA LEU A 265 29.69 17.76 -0.88
C LEU A 265 30.90 16.79 -1.05
N PRO A 266 32.08 17.29 -1.45
CA PRO A 266 33.25 16.45 -1.74
C PRO A 266 33.75 15.61 -0.54
N PHE A 267 33.37 15.98 0.69
CA PHE A 267 33.77 15.28 1.91
C PHE A 267 32.93 14.03 2.24
N LEU A 268 31.73 13.87 1.68
CA LEU A 268 30.90 12.68 1.89
C LEU A 268 31.40 11.47 1.09
N MET A 269 32.05 11.73 -0.05
CA MET A 269 32.59 10.70 -0.95
C MET A 269 34.06 10.38 -0.67
N SER A 270 34.77 11.19 0.13
CA SER A 270 36.19 10.98 0.46
C SER A 270 36.43 10.10 1.69
N ALA A 271 35.38 9.69 2.40
CA ALA A 271 35.51 8.70 3.47
C ALA A 271 35.88 7.35 2.84
N ARG A 272 37.09 6.86 3.11
CA ARG A 272 37.44 5.50 2.72
C ARG A 272 36.58 4.55 3.56
N PRO A 273 36.21 3.36 3.05
CA PRO A 273 35.48 2.36 3.83
C PRO A 273 36.12 2.06 5.20
N GLU A 274 37.43 2.24 5.28
CA GLU A 274 38.30 2.07 6.45
C GLU A 274 38.02 3.10 7.57
N ASP A 275 37.50 4.29 7.24
CA ASP A 275 37.22 5.37 8.19
C ASP A 275 35.84 5.21 8.88
N LEU A 276 35.01 4.26 8.43
CA LEU A 276 33.66 3.99 8.94
C LEU A 276 33.63 2.85 9.98
N GLN A 277 34.78 2.27 10.35
CA GLN A 277 34.90 1.15 11.30
C GLN A 277 35.47 1.54 12.69
N ARG A 278 35.21 2.75 13.20
CA ARG A 278 35.50 3.09 14.60
C ARG A 278 34.28 3.60 15.33
#